data_AF-A0A7X9W2Z2-F1
#
_entry.id   AF-A0A7X9W2Z2-F1
#
_cell.length_a   1.000
_cell.length_b   1.000
_cell.length_c   1.000
_cell.angle_alpha   90.00
_cell.angle_beta   90.00
_cell.angle_gamma   90.00
#
_symmetry.space_group_name_H-M   'P 1'
#
loop_
_entity.id
_entity.type
_entity.pdbx_description
1 polymer ?
#
loop_
_entity_poly.entity_id
_entity_poly.type
_entity_poly.pdbx_seq_one_letter_code
_entity_poly.pdbx_strand_id
1 'polypeptide(L)' 'MIIWRPVLARHVSLDAVKRGDVDLLDILKLNALMDAQEAAKTAAERKAR' A
#
# COMPACT_ATOMS: atom_id res chain seq x y z
N MET A 1 -8.51 7.18 10.29
CA MET A 1 -8.09 5.80 10.63
C MET A 1 -7.00 5.42 9.64
N ILE A 2 -5.78 5.14 10.09
CA ILE A 2 -4.70 4.71 9.18
C ILE A 2 -4.96 3.24 8.84
N ILE A 3 -5.24 2.94 7.58
CA ILE A 3 -5.45 1.57 7.12
C ILE A 3 -4.08 0.97 6.81
N TRP A 4 -3.71 -0.11 7.50
CA TRP A 4 -2.41 -0.78 7.35
C TRP A 4 -2.40 -1.72 6.13
N ARG A 5 -2.83 -1.23 4.96
CA ARG A 5 -2.95 -2.04 3.74
C ARG A 5 -1.66 -2.75 3.33
N PRO A 6 -0.45 -2.18 3.45
CA PRO A 6 0.79 -2.86 3.07
C PRO A 6 1.07 -4.06 3.97
N VAL A 7 0.69 -3.99 5.24
CA VAL A 7 0.80 -5.11 6.18
C VAL A 7 -0.25 -6.18 5.88
N LEU A 8 -1.49 -5.77 5.63
CA LEU A 8 -2.58 -6.69 5.27
C LEU A 8 -2.33 -7.40 3.93
N ALA A 9 -1.75 -6.70 2.96
CA ALA A 9 -1.35 -7.23 1.66
C ALA A 9 -0.01 -8.00 1.71
N ARG A 10 0.59 -8.19 2.90
CA ARG A 10 1.87 -8.88 3.11
C ARG A 10 3.07 -8.25 2.38
N HIS A 11 2.96 -7.00 1.96
CA HIS A 11 4.09 -6.23 1.43
C HIS A 11 5.06 -5.78 2.54
N VAL A 12 4.57 -5.68 3.78
CA VAL A 12 5.38 -5.37 4.97
C VAL A 12 5.05 -6.37 6.08
N SER A 13 6.07 -6.92 6.74
CA SER A 13 5.85 -7.79 7.90
C SER A 13 5.68 -6.96 9.19
N LEU A 14 4.82 -7.44 10.09
CA LEU A 14 4.64 -6.82 11.42
C LEU A 14 5.95 -6.77 12.21
N ASP A 15 6.83 -7.76 12.04
CA ASP A 15 8.13 -7.79 12.69
C ASP A 15 9.08 -6.69 12.19
N ALA A 16 9.03 -6.35 10.89
CA ALA A 16 9.85 -5.26 10.34
C ALA A 16 9.43 -3.90 10.93
N VAL A 17 8.12 -3.69 11.11
CA VAL A 17 7.60 -2.48 11.78
C VAL A 17 8.00 -2.48 13.26
N LYS A 18 7.87 -3.63 13.94
CA LYS A 18 8.20 -3.75 15.36
C LYS A 18 9.69 -3.54 15.65
N ARG A 19 10.57 -3.92 14.73
CA ARG A 19 12.02 -3.68 14.80
C ARG A 19 12.42 -2.24 14.43
N GLY A 20 11.52 -1.46 13.85
CA GLY A 20 11.81 -0.12 13.35
C GLY A 20 12.49 -0.09 11.98
N ASP A 21 12.53 -1.23 11.28
CA ASP A 21 13.06 -1.34 9.91
C ASP A 21 12.13 -0.62 8.90
N VAL A 22 10.86 -0.45 9.27
CA VAL A 22 9.84 0.24 8.49
C VAL A 22 9.14 1.24 9.39
N ASP A 23 9.20 2.52 9.02
CA ASP A 23 8.56 3.59 9.77
C ASP A 23 7.12 3.86 9.28
N LEU A 24 6.42 4.75 9.99
CA LEU A 24 5.06 5.14 9.63
C LEU A 24 4.98 5.84 8.25
N LEU A 25 5.96 6.68 7.91
CA LEU A 25 6.03 7.39 6.64
C LEU A 25 6.19 6.43 5.46
N ASP A 26 6.96 5.36 5.62
CA ASP A 26 7.14 4.31 4.62
C ASP A 26 5.84 3.54 4.37
N ILE A 27 5.09 3.24 5.44
CA ILE A 27 3.76 2.64 5.34
C ILE A 27 2.79 3.57 4.61
N LEU A 28 2.84 4.88 4.87
CA LEU A 28 2.00 5.87 4.19
C LEU A 28 2.34 6.00 2.70
N LYS A 29 3.63 5.99 2.34
CA LYS A 29 4.08 5.98 0.93
C LYS A 29 3.61 4.72 0.21
N LEU A 30 3.75 3.55 0.84
CA LEU A 30 3.28 2.29 0.27
C LEU A 30 1.76 2.28 0.06
N ASN A 31 0.99 2.81 1.03
CA ASN A 31 -0.45 3.00 0.87
C ASN A 31 -0.78 3.85 -0.36
N ALA A 32 -0.15 5.02 -0.50
CA ALA A 32 -0.38 5.93 -1.63
C ALA A 32 0.00 5.29 -2.98
N LEU A 33 1.08 4.50 -3.02
CA LEU A 33 1.48 3.76 -4.22
C LEU A 33 0.45 2.70 -4.60
N MET A 34 -0.08 1.97 -3.63
CA MET A 34 -1.14 0.96 -3.87
C MET A 34 -2.42 1.63 -4.39
N ASP A 35 -2.81 2.77 -3.82
CA ASP A 35 -3.95 3.56 -4.31
C ASP A 35 -3.75 4.02 -5.75
N ALA A 36 -2.55 4.51 -6.09
CA ALA A 36 -2.23 4.93 -7.45
C ALA A 36 -2.28 3.77 -8.46
N GLN A 37 -1.79 2.59 -8.08
CA GLN A 37 -1.86 1.39 -8.91
C GLN A 37 -3.30 0.94 -9.16
N GLU A 38 -4.13 0.95 -8.12
CA GLU A 38 -5.53 0.55 -8.20
C GLU A 38 -6.35 1.53 -9.05
N ALA A 39 -6.09 2.83 -8.92
CA ALA A 39 -6.68 3.86 -9.77
C ALA A 39 -6.26 3.69 -11.24
N ALA A 40 -4.98 3.41 -11.50
CA ALA A 40 -4.46 3.18 -12.86
C ALA A 40 -5.09 1.92 -13.50
N LYS A 41 -5.20 0.82 -12.73
CA LYS A 41 -5.84 -0.41 -13.19
C LYS A 41 -7.31 -0.19 -13.52
N THR A 42 -8.04 0.51 -12.65
CA THR A 42 -9.46 0.85 -12.87
C THR A 42 -9.64 1.72 -14.13
N ALA A 43 -8.75 2.69 -14.35
CA ALA A 43 -8.79 3.54 -15.55
C ALA A 43 -8.53 2.73 -16.83
N ALA A 44 -7.58 1.78 -16.80
CA ALA A 44 -7.31 0.89 -17.92
C ALA A 44 -8.49 -0.05 -18.21
N GLU A 45 -9.10 -0.64 -17.17
CA GLU A 45 -10.29 -1.50 -17.31
C GLU A 45 -11.48 -0.75 -17.89
N ARG A 46 -11.70 0.52 -17.51
CA ARG A 46 -12.73 1.37 -18.10
C ARG A 46 -12.49 1.69 -19.57
N LYS A 47 -11.23 1.81 -20.01
CA LYS A 47 -10.87 2.10 -21.40
C LYS A 47 -10.97 0.87 -22.30
N ALA A 48 -10.86 -0.33 -21.72
CA ALA A 48 -10.98 -1.60 -22.42
C ALA A 48 -12.44 -2.07 -22.62
N ARG A 49 -13.40 -1.44 -21.94
CA ARG A 49 -14.85 -1.71 -22.04
C ARG A 49 -15.52 -0.72 -22.98
#